data_AF-A0AAV9U5X0-F1
#
_entry.id   AF-A0AAV9U5X0-F1
#
_cell.length_a   1.000
_cell.length_b   1.000
_cell.length_c   1.000
_cell.angle_alpha   90.00
_cell.angle_beta   90.00
_cell.angle_gamma   90.00
#
_symmetry.space_group_name_H-M   'P 1'
#
loop_
_entity.id
_entity.type
_entity.pdbx_description
1 polymer ?
#
loop_
_entity_poly.entity_id
_entity_poly.type
_entity_poly.pdbx_seq_one_letter_code
_entity_poly.pdbx_strand_id
1 'polypeptide(L)'
;MYAFGDDFQPFTESVNTLDEIVTEYIIEMCHEAAKSASHARRNKIKVDDFKFALRRDPRKLGRVEELLAMTKVIQDARKQFDETGTTMNPR
;
A
#
# COMPACT_ATOMS: atom_id res chain seq x y z
N MET A 1 -12.65 1.21 -17.59
CA MET A 1 -12.04 1.63 -16.30
C MET A 1 -11.37 2.96 -16.57
N TYR A 2 -10.91 3.71 -15.57
CA TYR A 2 -10.28 5.02 -15.84
C TYR A 2 -8.77 4.89 -15.59
N ALA A 3 -8.04 4.28 -16.52
CA ALA A 3 -6.58 4.18 -16.51
C ALA A 3 -6.03 3.84 -17.92
N PHE A 4 -4.69 3.73 -18.05
CA PHE A 4 -3.87 3.17 -19.16
C PHE A 4 -4.44 3.08 -20.60
N GLY A 5 -5.28 4.03 -21.05
CA GLY A 5 -5.88 4.01 -22.39
C GLY A 5 -7.21 3.26 -22.50
N ASP A 6 -7.92 3.10 -21.39
CA ASP A 6 -9.23 2.44 -21.32
C ASP A 6 -10.35 3.24 -22.02
N ASP A 7 -11.38 2.52 -22.44
CA ASP A 7 -12.62 3.09 -22.97
C ASP A 7 -13.42 3.81 -21.86
N PHE A 8 -14.06 4.93 -22.23
CA PHE A 8 -14.93 5.70 -21.33
C PHE A 8 -16.15 4.88 -20.86
N GLN A 9 -16.61 3.94 -21.68
CA GLN A 9 -17.67 2.99 -21.38
C GLN A 9 -17.17 1.56 -21.55
N PRO A 10 -16.43 1.01 -20.56
CA PRO A 10 -16.01 -0.39 -20.60
C PRO A 10 -17.21 -1.33 -20.54
N PHE A 11 -17.06 -2.53 -21.08
CA PHE A 11 -18.04 -3.60 -20.86
C PHE A 11 -18.14 -3.95 -19.38
N THR A 12 -19.37 -4.08 -18.88
CA THR A 12 -19.67 -4.39 -17.48
C THR A 12 -19.04 -5.71 -17.05
N GLU A 13 -19.02 -6.69 -17.95
CA GLU A 13 -18.43 -8.01 -17.73
C GLU A 13 -16.94 -7.89 -17.45
N SER A 14 -16.20 -7.09 -18.22
CA SER A 14 -14.76 -6.86 -17.99
C SER A 14 -14.48 -6.16 -16.67
N VAL A 15 -15.37 -5.25 -16.24
CA VAL A 15 -15.26 -4.58 -14.94
C VAL A 15 -15.44 -5.58 -13.81
N ASN A 16 -16.47 -6.42 -13.88
CA ASN A 16 -16.74 -7.42 -12.86
C ASN A 16 -15.61 -8.46 -12.79
N THR A 17 -15.12 -8.95 -13.93
CA THR A 17 -14.00 -9.88 -13.94
C THR A 17 -12.73 -9.29 -13.33
N LEU A 18 -12.42 -8.01 -13.60
CA LEU A 18 -11.26 -7.38 -12.96
C LEU A 18 -11.46 -7.24 -11.45
N ASP A 19 -12.66 -6.88 -11.00
CA ASP A 19 -12.98 -6.78 -9.57
C ASP A 19 -12.76 -8.11 -8.84
N GLU A 20 -13.20 -9.20 -9.44
CA GLU A 20 -12.95 -10.56 -8.93
C GLU A 20 -11.46 -10.87 -8.85
N ILE A 21 -10.70 -10.65 -9.94
CA ILE A 21 -9.25 -10.91 -9.98
C ILE A 21 -8.50 -10.08 -8.93
N VAL A 22 -8.83 -8.80 -8.79
CA VAL A 22 -8.18 -7.90 -7.84
C VAL A 22 -8.51 -8.29 -6.41
N THR A 23 -9.77 -8.64 -6.15
CA THR A 23 -10.20 -9.10 -4.82
C THR A 23 -9.48 -10.37 -4.42
N GLU A 24 -9.41 -11.36 -5.31
CA GLU A 24 -8.69 -12.61 -5.07
C GLU A 24 -7.20 -12.36 -4.79
N TYR A 25 -6.55 -11.53 -5.62
CA TYR A 25 -5.14 -11.17 -5.42
C TYR A 25 -4.86 -10.52 -4.05
N ILE A 26 -5.74 -9.62 -3.59
CA ILE A 26 -5.59 -8.98 -2.27
C ILE A 26 -5.74 -10.00 -1.15
N ILE A 27 -6.71 -10.91 -1.25
CA ILE A 27 -6.94 -11.97 -0.26
C ILE A 27 -5.72 -12.88 -0.17
N GLU A 28 -5.20 -13.35 -1.30
CA GLU A 28 -4.00 -14.20 -1.34
C GLU A 28 -2.78 -13.50 -0.73
N MET A 29 -2.56 -12.23 -1.06
CA MET A 29 -1.47 -11.43 -0.48
C MET A 29 -1.59 -11.34 1.05
N CYS A 30 -2.80 -11.12 1.57
CA CYS A 30 -3.05 -11.06 3.00
C CYS A 30 -2.78 -12.41 3.68
N HIS A 31 -3.16 -13.53 3.05
CA HIS A 31 -2.83 -14.86 3.55
C HIS A 31 -1.31 -15.11 3.58
N GLU A 32 -0.57 -14.72 2.54
CA GLU A 32 0.89 -14.87 2.52
C GLU A 32 1.59 -13.99 3.58
N ALA A 33 1.12 -12.76 3.78
CA ALA A 33 1.61 -11.91 4.86
C ALA A 33 1.27 -12.49 6.24
N ALA A 34 0.05 -13.02 6.42
CA ALA A 34 -0.37 -13.66 7.66
C ALA A 34 0.45 -14.93 7.98
N LYS A 35 0.74 -15.76 6.98
CA LYS A 35 1.66 -16.91 7.11
C LYS A 35 3.04 -16.44 7.57
N SER A 36 3.57 -15.39 6.96
CA SER A 36 4.87 -14.81 7.32
C SER A 36 4.90 -14.30 8.78
N ALA A 37 3.84 -13.61 9.21
CA ALA A 37 3.69 -13.18 10.59
C ALA A 37 3.59 -14.37 11.57
N SER A 38 2.83 -15.40 11.20
CA SER A 38 2.65 -16.63 11.99
C SER A 38 3.96 -17.40 12.15
N HIS A 39 4.77 -17.53 11.09
CA HIS A 39 6.11 -18.10 11.17
C HIS A 39 7.01 -17.35 12.14
N ALA A 40 6.84 -16.02 12.24
CA ALA A 40 7.51 -15.18 13.23
C ALA A 40 6.84 -15.18 14.62
N ARG A 41 5.87 -16.09 14.88
CA ARG A 41 5.07 -16.21 16.10
C ARG A 41 4.34 -14.92 16.49
N ARG A 42 3.91 -14.15 15.49
CA ARG A 42 3.13 -12.92 15.69
C ARG A 42 1.71 -13.09 15.17
N ASN A 43 0.75 -12.61 15.96
CA ASN A 43 -0.65 -12.51 15.54
C ASN A 43 -0.92 -11.21 14.77
N LYS A 44 -0.08 -10.18 14.97
CA LYS A 44 -0.20 -8.90 14.28
C LYS A 44 0.68 -8.86 13.04
N ILE A 45 0.05 -8.60 11.90
CA ILE A 45 0.70 -8.39 10.60
C ILE A 45 1.33 -6.99 10.57
N LYS A 46 2.53 -6.90 10.00
CA LYS A 46 3.32 -5.68 9.81
C LYS A 46 3.62 -5.48 8.33
N VAL A 47 4.08 -4.27 7.98
CA VAL A 47 4.50 -3.94 6.60
C VAL A 47 5.60 -4.89 6.10
N ASP A 48 6.53 -5.28 6.97
CA ASP A 48 7.61 -6.21 6.61
C ASP A 48 7.10 -7.60 6.18
N ASP A 49 5.93 -8.02 6.65
CA ASP A 49 5.33 -9.28 6.23
C ASP A 49 4.89 -9.22 4.76
N PHE A 50 4.35 -8.08 4.33
CA PHE A 50 4.03 -7.83 2.92
C PHE A 50 5.29 -7.69 2.07
N LYS A 51 6.33 -7.01 2.58
CA LYS A 51 7.63 -6.95 1.90
C LYS A 51 8.21 -8.35 1.68
N PHE A 52 8.11 -9.21 2.69
CA PHE A 52 8.57 -10.59 2.60
C PHE A 52 7.72 -11.41 1.62
N ALA A 53 6.39 -11.25 1.61
CA ALA A 53 5.51 -11.88 0.63
C ALA A 53 5.90 -11.49 -0.82
N LEU A 54 6.25 -10.22 -1.04
CA LEU A 54 6.66 -9.67 -2.33
C LEU A 54 8.13 -9.93 -2.71
N ARG A 55 8.93 -10.64 -1.89
CA ARG A 55 10.38 -10.82 -2.10
C ARG A 55 10.79 -11.42 -3.44
N ARG A 56 9.86 -12.09 -4.13
CA ARG A 56 10.09 -12.72 -5.43
C ARG A 56 9.75 -11.81 -6.62
N ASP A 57 9.11 -10.66 -6.37
CA ASP A 57 8.79 -9.66 -7.38
C ASP A 57 9.56 -8.35 -7.06
N PRO A 58 10.79 -8.19 -7.58
CA PRO A 58 11.63 -7.05 -7.26
C PRO A 58 11.02 -5.72 -7.72
N ARG A 59 10.18 -5.72 -8.75
CA ARG A 59 9.52 -4.50 -9.24
C ARG A 59 8.45 -4.03 -8.26
N LYS A 60 7.57 -4.93 -7.82
CA LYS A 60 6.55 -4.61 -6.81
C LYS A 60 7.20 -4.25 -5.47
N LEU A 61 8.22 -4.98 -5.05
CA LEU A 61 8.94 -4.69 -3.81
C LEU A 61 9.60 -3.31 -3.85
N GLY A 62 10.32 -2.98 -4.93
CA GLY A 62 10.94 -1.66 -5.09
C GLY A 62 9.90 -0.53 -5.07
N ARG A 63 8.74 -0.73 -5.70
CA ARG A 63 7.65 0.25 -5.67
C ARG A 63 7.09 0.46 -4.27
N VAL A 64 6.92 -0.61 -3.48
CA VAL A 64 6.49 -0.50 -2.08
C VAL A 64 7.49 0.32 -1.26
N GLU A 65 8.78 0.06 -1.42
CA GLU A 65 9.82 0.81 -0.69
C GLU A 65 9.84 2.30 -1.04
N GLU A 66 9.69 2.62 -2.32
CA GLU A 66 9.60 4.00 -2.81
C GLU A 66 8.39 4.73 -2.19
N LEU A 67 7.21 4.09 -2.18
CA LEU A 67 5.98 4.67 -1.62
C LEU A 67 6.08 4.88 -0.10
N LEU A 68 6.71 3.95 0.62
CA LEU A 68 6.95 4.09 2.05
C LEU A 68 7.93 5.24 2.35
N ALA A 69 8.97 5.40 1.53
CA ALA A 69 9.89 6.52 1.65
C ALA A 69 9.19 7.87 1.41
N MET A 70 8.37 7.97 0.37
CA MET A 70 7.57 9.19 0.11
C MET A 70 6.60 9.49 1.25
N THR A 71 5.94 8.46 1.79
CA THR A 71 5.02 8.62 2.93
C THR A 71 5.74 9.21 4.14
N LYS A 72 6.97 8.74 4.41
CA LYS A 72 7.81 9.29 5.47
C LYS A 72 8.16 10.76 5.24
N VAL A 73 8.56 11.13 4.01
CA VAL A 73 8.84 12.53 3.65
C VAL A 73 7.62 13.43 3.89
N ILE A 74 6.43 12.99 3.50
CA ILE A 74 5.18 13.72 3.71
C ILE A 74 4.88 13.87 5.21
N GLN A 75 5.07 12.80 6.00
CA GLN A 75 4.85 12.83 7.44
C GLN A 75 5.82 13.78 8.15
N ASP A 76 7.09 13.76 7.78
CA ASP A 76 8.11 14.65 8.34
C ASP A 76 7.81 16.11 8.00
N ALA A 77 7.40 16.40 6.77
CA ALA A 77 7.00 17.75 6.35
C ALA A 77 5.77 18.27 7.11
N ARG A 78 4.76 17.41 7.34
CA ARG A 78 3.59 17.75 8.17
C ARG A 78 3.98 18.08 9.62
N LYS A 79 4.86 17.27 10.21
CA LYS A 79 5.34 17.48 11.58
C LYS A 79 6.07 18.80 11.74
N GLN A 80 6.93 19.17 10.78
CA GLN A 80 7.63 20.45 10.78
C GLN A 80 6.65 21.63 10.73
N PHE A 81 5.57 21.53 9.94
CA PHE A 81 4.56 22.57 9.84
C PHE A 81 3.77 22.76 11.15
N ASP A 82 3.33 21.67 11.78
CA ASP A 82 2.60 21.71 13.06
C ASP A 82 3.43 22.28 14.21
N GLU A 83 4.74 21.98 14.23
CA GLU A 83 5.70 22.54 15.20
C GLU A 83 5.85 24.06 15.00
N THR A 84 5.97 24.55 13.77
CA THR A 84 6.03 26.00 13.48
C THR A 84 4.72 26.74 13.75
N GLY A 85 3.56 26.14 13.48
CA GLY A 85 2.25 26.75 13.75
C GLY A 85 1.99 26.97 15.25
N THR A 86 2.50 26.08 16.11
CA THR A 86 2.40 26.23 17.57
C THR A 86 3.26 27.38 18.11
N THR A 87 4.36 27.72 17.43
CA THR A 87 5.25 28.82 17.83
C THR A 87 4.77 30.22 17.40
N MET A 88 3.77 30.31 16.52
CA MET A 88 3.19 31.57 16.03
C MET A 88 1.94 32.04 16.79
N ASN A 89 1.74 31.61 18.04
CA ASN A 89 0.73 32.20 18.92
C ASN A 89 1.41 33.10 19.98
N PRO A 90 1.74 34.37 19.67
CA PRO A 90 2.07 35.32 20.71
C PRO A 90 0.79 35.62 21.48
N ARG A 91 0.84 35.46 22.81
CA ARG A 91 -0.18 35.94 23.73
C ARG A 91 -0.52 37.42 23.48
#